data_AF-C7QC52-F1
#
_entry.id   AF-C7QC52-F1
#
_cell.length_a   1.000
_cell.length_b   1.000
_cell.length_c   1.000
_cell.angle_alpha   90.00
_cell.angle_beta   90.00
_cell.angle_gamma   90.00
#
_symmetry.space_group_name_H-M   'P 1'
#
loop_
_entity.id
_entity.type
_entity.pdbx_description
1 polymer ?
#
loop_
_entity_poly.entity_id
_entity_poly.type
_entity_poly.pdbx_seq_one_letter_code
_entity_poly.pdbx_strand_id
1 'polypeptide(L)'
;MVGDEQPDLGEIEARFIAVVEGRLSRDDADRWAARWLFDDTLAWDATECWALGLLAGIDLRHGPAGDFLHDDSQVRAWLQELRERSNKRSG
;
A
#
# COMPACT_ATOMS: atom_id res chain seq x y z
N MET A 1 -4.91 -11.82 21.35
CA MET A 1 -5.49 -11.34 20.10
C MET A 1 -5.30 -9.84 20.13
N VAL A 2 -4.28 -9.32 19.44
CA VAL A 2 -4.19 -7.87 19.22
C VAL A 2 -5.36 -7.59 18.30
N GLY A 3 -6.32 -6.76 18.73
CA GLY A 3 -7.41 -6.35 17.86
C GLY A 3 -6.79 -5.76 16.61
N ASP A 4 -7.23 -6.21 15.44
CA ASP A 4 -6.85 -5.62 14.16
C ASP A 4 -7.48 -4.22 14.13
N GLU A 5 -6.79 -3.26 14.74
CA GLU A 5 -7.12 -1.84 14.66
C GLU A 5 -6.83 -1.37 13.23
N GLN A 6 -7.67 -0.45 12.74
CA GLN A 6 -7.50 0.13 11.42
C GLN A 6 -6.08 0.70 11.29
N PRO A 7 -5.28 0.30 10.27
CA PRO A 7 -3.90 0.73 10.20
C PRO A 7 -3.78 2.22 9.94
N ASP A 8 -2.81 2.86 10.57
CA ASP A 8 -2.53 4.28 10.30
C ASP A 8 -1.65 4.48 9.03
N LEU A 9 -1.47 5.74 8.64
CA LEU A 9 -0.63 6.09 7.49
C LEU A 9 0.83 5.58 7.63
N GLY A 10 1.36 5.52 8.85
CA GLY A 10 2.70 5.03 9.12
C GLY A 10 2.83 3.52 8.91
N GLU A 11 1.80 2.76 9.29
CA GLU A 11 1.71 1.33 9.03
C GLU A 11 1.58 1.05 7.53
N ILE A 12 0.79 1.85 6.80
CA ILE A 12 0.69 1.79 5.34
C ILE A 12 2.07 2.07 4.70
N GLU A 13 2.78 3.11 5.15
CA GLU A 13 4.14 3.43 4.67
C GLU A 13 5.11 2.27 4.95
N ALA A 14 5.04 1.66 6.14
CA ALA A 14 5.89 0.53 6.51
C ALA A 14 5.70 -0.67 5.58
N ARG A 15 4.50 -0.89 5.04
CA ARG A 15 4.26 -1.93 4.02
C ARG A 15 4.92 -1.61 2.70
N PHE A 16 4.84 -0.37 2.22
CA PHE A 16 5.59 0.07 1.04
C PHE A 16 7.10 -0.15 1.22
N ILE A 17 7.65 0.27 2.36
CA ILE A 17 9.08 0.07 2.67
C ILE A 17 9.44 -1.42 2.64
N ALA A 18 8.63 -2.27 3.28
CA ALA A 18 8.89 -3.70 3.32
C ALA A 18 8.86 -4.35 1.92
N VAL A 19 7.96 -3.92 1.02
CA VAL A 19 7.94 -4.37 -0.38
C VAL A 19 9.19 -3.89 -1.13
N VAL A 20 9.54 -2.62 -0.99
CA VAL A 20 10.71 -2.00 -1.67
C VAL A 20 12.03 -2.64 -1.23
N GLU A 21 12.11 -3.09 0.01
CA GLU A 21 13.26 -3.80 0.58
C GLU A 21 13.23 -5.32 0.35
N GLY A 22 12.17 -5.84 -0.29
CA GLY A 22 11.99 -7.27 -0.54
C GLY A 22 11.73 -8.11 0.73
N ARG A 23 11.39 -7.47 1.85
CA ARG A 23 11.02 -8.14 3.11
C ARG A 23 9.57 -8.62 3.14
N LEU A 24 8.72 -8.04 2.28
CA LEU A 24 7.32 -8.42 2.09
C LEU A 24 7.08 -8.68 0.60
N SER A 25 6.40 -9.76 0.26
CA SER A 25 6.02 -10.03 -1.12
C SER A 25 4.91 -9.08 -1.58
N ARG A 26 4.80 -8.87 -2.90
CA ARG A 26 3.73 -8.06 -3.49
C ARG A 26 2.34 -8.68 -3.25
N ASP A 27 2.20 -10.00 -3.37
CA ASP A 27 0.98 -10.75 -3.03
C ASP A 27 0.56 -10.55 -1.56
N ASP A 28 1.51 -10.65 -0.62
CA ASP A 28 1.19 -10.46 0.80
C ASP A 28 0.79 -9.02 1.12
N ALA A 29 1.42 -8.04 0.45
CA ALA A 29 1.08 -6.64 0.58
C ALA A 29 -0.30 -6.33 -0.03
N ASP A 30 -0.60 -6.89 -1.20
CA ASP A 30 -1.89 -6.80 -1.87
C ASP A 30 -3.01 -7.35 -0.99
N ARG A 31 -2.86 -8.59 -0.51
CA ARG A 31 -3.85 -9.24 0.35
C ARG A 31 -4.07 -8.48 1.65
N TRP A 32 -3.00 -7.95 2.25
CA TRP A 32 -3.11 -7.12 3.44
C TRP A 32 -3.90 -5.84 3.16
N ALA A 33 -3.59 -5.11 2.09
CA ALA A 33 -4.27 -3.86 1.78
C ALA A 33 -5.73 -4.10 1.36
N ALA A 34 -5.99 -5.12 0.53
CA ALA A 34 -7.33 -5.49 0.10
C ALA A 34 -8.26 -5.80 1.28
N ARG A 35 -7.76 -6.47 2.32
CA ARG A 35 -8.53 -6.73 3.54
C ARG A 35 -9.10 -5.45 4.16
N TRP A 36 -8.30 -4.40 4.23
CA TRP A 36 -8.67 -3.13 4.85
C TRP A 36 -9.47 -2.22 3.92
N LEU A 37 -9.09 -2.18 2.64
CA LEU A 37 -9.72 -1.32 1.64
C LEU A 37 -11.16 -1.75 1.33
N PHE A 38 -11.46 -3.05 1.40
CA PHE A 38 -12.80 -3.60 1.15
C PHE A 38 -13.64 -3.76 2.42
N ASP A 39 -13.17 -3.29 3.57
CA ASP A 39 -14.00 -3.19 4.77
C ASP A 39 -14.78 -1.88 4.76
N ASP A 40 -16.03 -1.94 4.30
CA ASP A 40 -16.93 -0.79 4.17
C ASP A 40 -17.30 -0.12 5.51
N THR A 41 -16.91 -0.71 6.65
CA THR A 41 -17.12 -0.11 7.97
C THR A 41 -16.06 0.91 8.36
N LEU A 42 -14.93 0.92 7.64
CA LEU A 42 -13.79 1.79 7.92
C LEU A 42 -13.85 3.07 7.08
N ALA A 43 -13.41 4.18 7.67
CA ALA A 43 -13.32 5.46 7.01
C ALA A 43 -11.85 5.84 6.84
N TRP A 44 -11.47 6.14 5.61
CA TRP A 44 -10.10 6.51 5.23
C TRP A 44 -10.03 7.97 4.85
N ASP A 45 -8.94 8.64 5.21
CA ASP A 45 -8.64 9.90 4.56
C ASP A 45 -8.20 9.70 3.10
N ALA A 46 -8.17 10.78 2.32
CA ALA A 46 -7.86 10.71 0.90
C ALA A 46 -6.45 10.16 0.60
N THR A 47 -5.48 10.36 1.50
CA THR A 47 -4.11 9.87 1.35
C THR A 47 -4.01 8.40 1.71
N GLU A 48 -4.61 8.00 2.83
CA GLU A 48 -4.67 6.60 3.27
C GLU A 48 -5.40 5.73 2.25
N CYS A 49 -6.57 6.18 1.78
CA CYS A 49 -7.37 5.49 0.77
C CYS A 49 -6.58 5.32 -0.54
N TRP A 50 -5.89 6.39 -0.99
CA TRP A 50 -5.03 6.32 -2.17
C TRP A 50 -3.87 5.33 -2.00
N ALA A 51 -3.19 5.37 -0.85
CA ALA A 51 -2.03 4.51 -0.59
C ALA A 51 -2.42 3.04 -0.45
N LEU A 52 -3.53 2.75 0.24
CA LEU A 52 -4.10 1.41 0.33
C LEU A 52 -4.55 0.89 -1.04
N GLY A 53 -5.16 1.74 -1.86
CA GLY A 53 -5.54 1.40 -3.23
C GLY A 53 -4.36 1.00 -4.11
N LEU A 54 -3.20 1.65 -3.94
CA LEU A 54 -1.99 1.26 -4.67
C LEU A 54 -1.40 -0.07 -4.21
N LEU A 55 -1.45 -0.36 -2.89
CA LEU A 55 -1.05 -1.67 -2.37
C LEU A 55 -2.04 -2.76 -2.82
N ALA A 56 -3.34 -2.48 -2.81
CA ALA A 56 -4.41 -3.35 -3.33
C ALA A 56 -4.45 -3.34 -4.87
N GLY A 57 -3.43 -3.94 -5.47
CA GLY A 57 -3.17 -3.98 -6.89
C GLY A 57 -1.69 -4.14 -7.22
N ILE A 58 -0.81 -4.12 -6.21
CA ILE A 58 0.64 -4.14 -6.41
C ILE A 58 1.17 -5.45 -7.00
N ASP A 59 0.41 -6.55 -6.85
CA ASP A 59 0.72 -7.87 -7.41
C ASP A 59 0.09 -8.11 -8.79
N LEU A 60 -0.67 -7.15 -9.33
CA LEU A 60 -1.29 -7.30 -10.65
C LEU A 60 -0.23 -7.46 -11.76
N ARG A 61 -0.52 -8.34 -12.73
CA ARG A 61 0.37 -8.68 -13.85
C ARG A 61 -0.30 -8.41 -15.19
N HIS A 62 0.51 -8.22 -16.23
CA HIS A 62 0.03 -8.13 -17.63
C HIS A 62 -0.59 -9.43 -18.17
N GLY A 63 -0.51 -10.52 -17.41
CA GLY A 63 -1.11 -11.83 -17.70
C GLY A 63 -0.60 -12.89 -16.72
N PRO A 64 -1.05 -14.16 -16.83
CA PRO A 64 -0.72 -15.22 -15.87
C PRO A 64 0.78 -15.47 -15.68
N ALA A 65 1.59 -15.23 -16.71
CA ALA A 65 3.05 -15.33 -16.68
C ALA A 65 3.74 -14.01 -17.06
N GLY A 66 2.99 -12.90 -17.07
CA GLY A 66 3.52 -11.58 -17.38
C GLY A 66 4.26 -10.97 -16.19
N ASP A 67 5.07 -9.96 -16.50
CA ASP A 67 5.63 -9.08 -15.49
C ASP A 67 4.52 -8.32 -14.75
N PHE A 68 4.87 -7.77 -13.59
CA PHE A 68 3.99 -6.90 -12.85
C PHE A 68 3.57 -5.69 -13.70
N LEU A 69 2.31 -5.27 -13.56
CA LEU A 69 1.81 -4.04 -14.16
C LEU A 69 2.61 -2.81 -13.68
N HIS A 70 3.18 -2.92 -12.49
CA HIS A 70 3.94 -1.87 -11.83
C HIS A 70 5.34 -2.37 -11.53
N ASP A 71 6.36 -1.77 -12.13
CA ASP A 71 7.74 -2.13 -11.84
C ASP A 71 8.21 -1.61 -10.47
N ASP A 72 9.40 -2.02 -10.04
CA ASP A 72 9.95 -1.60 -8.74
C ASP A 72 10.24 -0.09 -8.68
N SER A 73 10.51 0.56 -9.82
CA SER A 73 10.74 1.99 -9.87
C SER A 73 9.46 2.77 -9.60
N GLN A 74 8.33 2.28 -10.13
CA GLN A 74 7.01 2.82 -9.88
C GLN A 74 6.60 2.67 -8.43
N VAL A 75 6.86 1.51 -7.81
CA VAL A 75 6.59 1.30 -6.37
C VAL A 75 7.42 2.25 -5.49
N ARG A 76 8.69 2.48 -5.85
CA ARG A 76 9.55 3.46 -5.15
C ARG A 76 9.03 4.90 -5.32
N ALA A 77 8.54 5.26 -6.50
CA ALA A 77 7.97 6.58 -6.76
C ALA A 77 6.72 6.83 -5.90
N TRP A 78 5.84 5.83 -5.77
CA TRP A 78 4.67 5.91 -4.90
C TRP A 78 5.02 6.12 -3.42
N LEU A 79 6.04 5.43 -2.91
CA LEU A 79 6.52 5.64 -1.55
C LEU A 79 7.04 7.08 -1.33
N GLN A 80 7.72 7.67 -2.31
CA GLN A 80 8.15 9.07 -2.21
C GLN A 80 6.96 10.02 -2.22
N GLU A 81 5.99 9.80 -3.11
CA GLU A 81 4.78 10.61 -3.18
C GLU A 81 3.96 10.53 -1.88
N LEU A 82 3.86 9.34 -1.27
CA LEU A 82 3.23 9.14 0.04
C LEU A 82 3.87 10.02 1.11
N ARG A 83 5.20 10.06 1.17
CA ARG A 83 5.95 10.90 2.12
C ARG A 83 5.73 12.38 1.89
N GLU A 84 5.71 12.81 0.64
CA GLU A 84 5.41 14.21 0.30
C GLU A 84 4.00 14.63 0.71
N ARG A 85 3.01 13.76 0.50
CA ARG A 85 1.62 13.99 0.93
C ARG A 85 1.50 14.01 2.45
N SER A 86 2.17 13.09 3.15
CA SER A 86 2.22 13.04 4.63
C SER A 86 2.82 14.33 5.22
N ASN A 87 3.92 14.82 4.65
CA ASN A 87 4.56 16.05 5.11
C ASN A 87 3.68 17.29 4.91
N LYS A 88 2.90 17.34 3.82
CA LYS A 88 1.92 18.42 3.56
C LYS A 88 0.72 18.41 4.52
N ARG A 89 0.43 17.28 5.19
CA ARG A 89 -0.61 17.19 6.23
C ARG A 89 -0.14 17.68 7.59
N SER A 90 1.18 17.68 7.82
CA SER A 90 1.80 17.95 9.12
C SER A 90 2.28 19.41 9.30
N GLY A 91 2.14 20.25 8.27
CA GLY A 91 2.48 21.68 8.28
C GLY A 91 1.26 22.55 8.07
#